data_AF-A0AAE0GIX0-F1
#
_entry.id   AF-A0AAE0GIX0-F1
#
_cell.length_a   1.000
_cell.length_b   1.000
_cell.length_c   1.000
_cell.angle_alpha   90.00
_cell.angle_beta   90.00
_cell.angle_gamma   90.00
#
_symmetry.space_group_name_H-M   'P 1'
#
loop_
_entity.id
_entity.type
_entity.pdbx_description
1 polymer ?
#
loop_
_entity_poly.entity_id
_entity_poly.type
_entity_poly.pdbx_seq_one_letter_code
_entity_poly.pdbx_strand_id
1 'polypeptide(L)'
;MKGKFQVLIKRYQEWGDPAHQHSYKPAGAVSNYVHSLKLGDEMNFKLIRANVKLQYVNNGVKGFPGVQTITMIAVGAGLAPMVQALHEMLANAEDLTSIVFLYGNRTVSDILLKSQLDDWQEKFARKFKMVYVIGSRYNE
;
A
#
# COMPACT_ATOMS: atom_id res chain seq x y z
N MET A 1 19.37 14.35 -14.20
CA MET A 1 18.31 13.51 -14.77
C MET A 1 16.99 13.90 -14.10
N LYS A 2 15.95 14.30 -14.83
CA LYS A 2 14.63 14.55 -14.21
C LYS A 2 13.92 13.19 -14.10
N GLY A 3 13.93 12.60 -12.92
CA GLY A 3 13.21 11.36 -12.64
C GLY A 3 11.71 11.60 -12.50
N LYS A 4 10.92 10.52 -12.64
CA LYS A 4 9.50 10.50 -12.29
C LYS A 4 9.29 9.47 -11.18
N PHE A 5 8.35 9.74 -10.30
CA PHE A 5 7.87 8.77 -9.31
C PHE A 5 6.34 8.86 -9.22
N GLN A 6 5.74 7.81 -8.70
CA GLN A 6 4.29 7.72 -8.50
C GLN A 6 4.00 7.62 -7.01
N VAL A 7 2.89 8.21 -6.57
CA VAL A 7 2.42 8.12 -5.20
C VAL A 7 1.00 7.58 -5.21
N LEU A 8 0.75 6.53 -4.43
CA LEU A 8 -0.60 6.01 -4.18
C LEU A 8 -1.23 6.78 -3.03
N ILE A 9 -2.30 7.54 -3.29
CA ILE A 9 -2.99 8.33 -2.28
C ILE A 9 -4.48 7.98 -2.30
N LYS A 10 -4.98 7.46 -1.19
CA LYS A 10 -6.42 7.32 -0.98
C LYS A 10 -7.01 8.67 -0.54
N ARG A 11 -8.03 9.14 -1.25
CA ARG A 11 -8.79 10.33 -0.84
C ARG A 11 -9.68 10.01 0.35
N TYR A 12 -9.60 10.82 1.40
CA TYR A 12 -10.49 10.71 2.56
C TYR A 12 -11.43 11.91 2.60
N GLN A 13 -12.65 11.71 2.09
CA GLN A 13 -13.71 12.71 2.25
C GLN A 13 -14.20 12.75 3.70
N GLU A 14 -14.87 13.83 4.04
CA GLU A 14 -15.62 13.90 5.29
C GLU A 14 -16.66 12.77 5.33
N TRP A 15 -16.84 12.17 6.49
CA TRP A 15 -17.80 11.09 6.72
C TRP A 15 -18.41 11.19 8.11
N GLY A 16 -19.69 10.83 8.20
CA GLY A 16 -20.47 10.88 9.43
C GLY A 16 -21.11 12.25 9.68
N ASP A 17 -21.73 12.38 10.85
CA ASP A 17 -22.40 13.61 11.27
C ASP A 17 -21.51 14.35 12.28
N PRO A 18 -21.11 15.60 12.03
CA PRO A 18 -20.33 16.41 12.99
C PRO A 18 -20.93 16.51 14.38
N ALA A 19 -22.25 16.35 14.53
CA ALA A 19 -22.92 16.31 15.84
C ALA A 19 -22.65 15.01 16.62
N HIS A 20 -22.19 13.94 15.95
CA HIS A 20 -21.93 12.62 16.52
C HIS A 20 -20.44 12.25 16.43
N GLN A 21 -19.65 12.69 17.41
CA GLN A 21 -18.18 12.58 17.39
C GLN A 21 -17.63 11.15 17.20
N HIS A 22 -18.39 10.12 17.60
CA HIS A 22 -17.96 8.72 17.53
C HIS A 22 -17.99 8.15 16.09
N SER A 23 -18.82 8.72 15.23
CA SER A 23 -18.99 8.33 13.82
C SER A 23 -18.48 9.39 12.84
N TYR A 24 -18.15 10.59 13.34
CA TYR A 24 -17.59 11.67 12.53
C TYR A 24 -16.10 11.52 12.24
N LYS A 25 -15.73 11.73 10.99
CA LYS A 25 -14.34 11.88 10.52
C LYS A 25 -14.26 13.09 9.59
N PRO A 26 -13.52 14.15 9.95
CA PRO A 26 -13.32 15.29 9.05
C PRO A 26 -12.52 14.88 7.81
N ALA A 27 -12.66 15.67 6.74
CA ALA A 27 -11.92 15.43 5.50
C ALA A 27 -10.39 15.45 5.74
N GLY A 28 -9.68 14.49 5.13
CA GLY A 28 -8.23 14.39 5.25
C GLY A 28 -7.53 15.52 4.50
N ALA A 29 -6.89 16.45 5.22
CA ALA A 29 -6.30 17.68 4.67
C ALA A 29 -5.35 17.41 3.47
N VAL A 30 -4.33 16.57 3.66
CA VAL A 30 -3.32 16.29 2.62
C VAL A 30 -3.93 15.51 1.46
N SER A 31 -4.75 14.49 1.73
CA SER A 31 -5.30 13.65 0.68
C SER A 31 -6.21 14.44 -0.28
N ASN A 32 -7.01 15.37 0.24
CA ASN A 32 -7.88 16.21 -0.57
C ASN A 32 -7.09 17.32 -1.29
N TYR A 33 -6.10 17.92 -0.64
CA TYR A 33 -5.19 18.87 -1.29
C TYR A 33 -4.53 18.24 -2.51
N VAL A 34 -3.96 17.04 -2.38
CA VAL A 34 -3.32 16.36 -3.52
C VAL A 34 -4.31 16.03 -4.63
N HIS A 35 -5.55 15.67 -4.30
CA HIS A 35 -6.60 15.43 -5.31
C HIS A 35 -7.13 16.71 -5.98
N SER A 36 -6.85 17.90 -5.41
CA SER A 36 -7.20 19.18 -6.04
C SER A 36 -6.14 19.70 -7.01
N LEU A 37 -4.94 19.11 -7.01
CA LEU A 37 -3.85 19.52 -7.89
C LEU A 37 -4.17 19.22 -9.35
N LYS A 38 -3.78 20.14 -10.22
CA LYS A 38 -3.86 20.05 -11.68
C LYS A 38 -2.49 19.76 -12.26
N LEU A 39 -2.47 19.30 -13.51
CA LEU A 39 -1.21 19.12 -14.24
C LEU A 39 -0.47 20.47 -14.33
N GLY A 40 0.78 20.47 -13.90
CA GLY A 40 1.62 21.67 -13.82
C GLY A 40 1.69 22.30 -12.43
N ASP A 41 0.81 21.94 -11.50
CA ASP A 41 0.89 22.41 -10.12
C ASP A 41 2.13 21.84 -9.41
N GLU A 42 2.66 22.62 -8.48
CA GLU A 42 3.83 22.25 -7.70
C GLU A 42 3.45 21.86 -6.27
N MET A 43 4.18 20.89 -5.70
CA MET A 43 4.05 20.49 -4.31
C MET A 43 5.43 20.27 -3.71
N ASN A 44 5.63 20.74 -2.49
CA ASN A 44 6.88 20.53 -1.76
C ASN A 44 6.99 19.10 -1.26
N PHE A 45 8.13 18.46 -1.53
CA PHE A 45 8.47 17.15 -0.99
C PHE A 45 9.68 17.26 -0.07
N LYS A 46 9.63 16.57 1.06
CA LYS A 46 10.76 16.44 1.97
C LYS A 46 10.97 14.98 2.34
N LEU A 47 12.15 14.45 2.05
CA LEU A 47 12.62 13.17 2.56
C LEU A 47 13.58 13.45 3.70
N ILE A 48 13.29 12.90 4.88
CA ILE A 48 14.21 12.86 6.01
C ILE A 48 14.70 11.43 6.19
N ARG A 49 15.95 11.24 6.59
CA ARG A 49 16.56 9.90 6.74
C ARG A 49 15.70 8.97 7.60
N ALA A 50 15.09 9.48 8.67
CA ALA A 50 14.21 8.71 9.56
C ALA A 50 12.96 8.14 8.87
N ASN A 51 12.50 8.74 7.78
CA ASN A 51 11.30 8.32 7.05
C ASN A 51 11.61 7.49 5.80
N VAL A 52 12.89 7.33 5.45
CA VAL A 52 13.30 6.45 4.35
C VAL A 52 13.25 5.02 4.84
N LYS A 53 12.28 4.26 4.35
CA LYS A 53 12.20 2.82 4.61
C LYS A 53 13.36 2.11 3.91
N LEU A 54 13.95 1.13 4.59
CA LEU A 54 14.93 0.24 3.97
C LEU A 54 14.23 -0.54 2.86
N GLN A 55 14.87 -0.58 1.70
CA GLN A 55 14.41 -1.41 0.60
C GLN A 55 14.59 -2.89 0.96
N TYR A 56 13.76 -3.73 0.36
CA TYR A 56 13.85 -5.18 0.55
C TYR A 56 15.23 -5.72 0.15
N VAL A 57 15.77 -5.26 -0.98
CA VAL A 57 17.20 -5.43 -1.30
C VAL A 57 17.91 -4.14 -0.97
N ASN A 58 18.90 -4.21 -0.09
CA ASN A 58 19.71 -3.07 0.32
C ASN A 58 21.20 -3.43 0.22
N ASN A 59 21.96 -2.65 -0.55
CA ASN A 59 23.37 -2.92 -0.86
C ASN A 59 23.62 -4.34 -1.40
N GLY A 60 22.73 -4.85 -2.25
CA GLY A 60 22.83 -6.20 -2.82
C GLY A 60 22.45 -7.33 -1.87
N VAL A 61 22.03 -7.02 -0.64
CA VAL A 61 21.64 -8.01 0.37
C VAL A 61 20.13 -7.98 0.56
N LYS A 62 19.50 -9.16 0.48
CA LYS A 62 18.08 -9.37 0.83
C LYS A 62 17.86 -9.05 2.31
N GLY A 63 16.78 -8.35 2.64
CA GLY A 63 16.47 -7.87 3.99
C GLY A 63 16.21 -8.97 5.02
N PHE A 64 15.85 -10.18 4.57
CA PHE A 64 15.56 -11.34 5.43
C PHE A 64 16.32 -12.59 4.94
N PRO A 65 17.67 -12.62 5.04
CA PRO A 65 18.47 -13.75 4.55
C PRO A 65 18.11 -15.03 5.31
N GLY A 66 18.04 -16.16 4.62
CA GLY A 66 17.64 -17.46 5.19
C GLY A 66 16.14 -17.64 5.46
N VAL A 67 15.33 -16.58 5.38
CA VAL A 67 13.88 -16.68 5.52
C VAL A 67 13.26 -17.21 4.21
N GLN A 68 12.50 -18.30 4.33
CA GLN A 68 11.82 -18.97 3.22
C GLN A 68 10.43 -18.39 2.94
N THR A 69 9.74 -17.89 3.97
CA THR A 69 8.39 -17.34 3.85
C THR A 69 8.27 -16.04 4.63
N ILE A 70 7.70 -15.01 4.00
CA ILE A 70 7.36 -13.74 4.62
C ILE A 70 5.85 -13.57 4.64
N THR A 71 5.32 -13.33 5.84
CA THR A 71 3.92 -12.91 6.00
C THR A 71 3.86 -11.39 6.10
N MET A 72 3.19 -10.77 5.14
CA MET A 72 2.91 -9.34 5.13
C MET A 72 1.53 -9.07 5.72
N ILE A 73 1.39 -7.99 6.48
CA ILE A 73 0.11 -7.54 7.03
C ILE A 73 -0.03 -6.05 6.76
N ALA A 74 -1.10 -5.66 6.09
CA ALA A 74 -1.41 -4.25 5.85
C ALA A 74 -2.90 -3.97 6.03
N VAL A 75 -3.21 -2.70 6.27
CA VAL A 75 -4.59 -2.20 6.34
C VAL A 75 -4.71 -0.89 5.56
N GLY A 76 -5.69 -0.80 4.66
CA GLY A 76 -5.97 0.40 3.87
C GLY A 76 -4.74 0.95 3.15
N ALA A 77 -4.41 2.23 3.37
CA ALA A 77 -3.25 2.88 2.75
C ALA A 77 -1.88 2.31 3.19
N GLY A 78 -1.84 1.47 4.26
CA GLY A 78 -0.65 0.73 4.66
C GLY A 78 -0.15 -0.28 3.62
N LEU A 79 -0.89 -0.48 2.53
CA LEU A 79 -0.49 -1.23 1.35
C LEU A 79 0.79 -0.69 0.69
N ALA A 80 0.97 0.64 0.63
CA ALA A 80 2.03 1.27 -0.17
C ALA A 80 3.46 0.73 0.11
N PRO A 81 3.94 0.62 1.36
CA PRO A 81 5.25 0.01 1.63
C PRO A 81 5.32 -1.48 1.27
N MET A 82 4.20 -2.21 1.36
CA MET A 82 4.17 -3.63 0.99
C MET A 82 4.29 -3.80 -0.52
N VAL A 83 3.59 -2.98 -1.31
CA VAL A 83 3.69 -2.99 -2.78
C VAL A 83 5.10 -2.67 -3.25
N GLN A 84 5.80 -1.74 -2.58
CA GLN A 84 7.21 -1.45 -2.87
C GLN A 84 8.08 -2.70 -2.70
N ALA A 85 7.95 -3.41 -1.57
CA ALA A 85 8.71 -4.64 -1.34
C ALA A 85 8.28 -5.77 -2.30
N LEU A 86 6.98 -5.92 -2.57
CA LEU A 86 6.45 -6.91 -3.50
C LEU A 86 6.98 -6.72 -4.92
N HIS A 87 7.08 -5.48 -5.41
CA HIS A 87 7.66 -5.21 -6.73
C HIS A 87 9.06 -5.82 -6.87
N GLU A 88 9.93 -5.57 -5.90
CA GLU A 88 11.30 -6.10 -5.90
C GLU A 88 11.32 -7.63 -5.73
N MET A 89 10.56 -8.13 -4.75
CA MET A 89 10.50 -9.56 -4.47
C MET A 89 9.97 -10.36 -5.66
N LEU A 90 8.90 -9.91 -6.33
CA LEU A 90 8.28 -10.64 -7.43
C LEU A 90 9.05 -10.49 -8.75
N ALA A 91 9.78 -9.39 -8.94
CA ALA A 91 10.61 -9.18 -10.13
C ALA A 91 11.88 -10.05 -10.13
N ASN A 92 12.43 -10.36 -8.95
CA ASN A 92 13.62 -11.17 -8.84
C ASN A 92 13.30 -12.68 -8.90
N ALA A 93 13.68 -13.33 -10.01
CA ALA A 93 13.49 -14.77 -10.22
C ALA A 93 14.44 -15.65 -9.38
N GLU A 94 15.58 -15.12 -8.94
CA GLU A 94 16.53 -15.83 -8.06
C GLU A 94 16.07 -15.82 -6.60
N ASP A 95 15.20 -14.88 -6.24
CA ASP A 95 14.58 -14.86 -4.94
C ASP A 95 13.47 -15.93 -4.88
N LEU A 96 13.64 -16.95 -4.05
CA LEU A 96 12.66 -18.04 -3.89
C LEU A 96 11.74 -17.85 -2.68
N THR A 97 11.75 -16.68 -2.04
CA THR A 97 10.94 -16.39 -0.85
C THR A 97 9.45 -16.45 -1.18
N SER A 98 8.71 -17.30 -0.48
CA SER A 98 7.26 -17.31 -0.54
C SER A 98 6.67 -16.14 0.25
N ILE A 99 5.57 -15.60 -0.22
CA ILE A 99 4.90 -14.43 0.36
C ILE A 99 3.44 -14.78 0.62
N VAL A 100 3.00 -14.58 1.85
CA VAL A 100 1.59 -14.59 2.22
C VAL A 100 1.23 -13.17 2.62
N PHE A 101 0.29 -12.56 1.93
CA PHE A 101 -0.14 -11.21 2.26
C PHE A 101 -1.56 -11.25 2.83
N LEU A 102 -1.74 -10.63 4.00
CA LEU A 102 -3.04 -10.39 4.62
C LEU A 102 -3.35 -8.90 4.47
N TYR A 103 -4.37 -8.56 3.68
CA TYR A 103 -4.70 -7.16 3.39
C TYR A 103 -6.12 -6.80 3.86
N GLY A 104 -6.17 -6.03 4.94
CA GLY A 104 -7.41 -5.57 5.59
C GLY A 104 -7.98 -4.30 4.98
N ASN A 105 -9.28 -4.30 4.66
CA ASN A 105 -10.03 -3.14 4.17
C ASN A 105 -11.43 -3.08 4.78
N ARG A 106 -12.08 -1.90 4.80
CA ARG A 106 -13.44 -1.77 5.34
C ARG A 106 -14.46 -2.44 4.41
N THR A 107 -14.35 -2.18 3.11
CA THR A 107 -15.20 -2.77 2.06
C THR A 107 -14.34 -3.35 0.93
N VAL A 108 -14.95 -4.11 0.02
CA VAL A 108 -14.28 -4.59 -1.19
C VAL A 108 -13.87 -3.42 -2.11
N SER A 109 -14.71 -2.38 -2.20
CA SER A 109 -14.42 -1.17 -2.99
C SER A 109 -13.25 -0.34 -2.44
N ASP A 110 -12.90 -0.53 -1.17
CA ASP A 110 -11.78 0.14 -0.53
C ASP A 110 -10.41 -0.49 -0.81
N ILE A 111 -10.37 -1.68 -1.42
CA ILE A 111 -9.12 -2.39 -1.74
C ILE A 111 -8.35 -1.60 -2.81
N LEU A 112 -7.26 -0.96 -2.39
CA LEU A 112 -6.38 -0.25 -3.31
C LEU A 112 -5.60 -1.24 -4.17
N LEU A 113 -5.42 -0.91 -5.45
CA LEU A 113 -4.67 -1.72 -6.43
C LEU A 113 -5.15 -3.18 -6.58
N LYS A 114 -6.43 -3.46 -6.31
CA LYS A 114 -6.99 -4.82 -6.34
C LYS A 114 -6.65 -5.59 -7.62
N SER A 115 -6.87 -4.99 -8.79
CA SER A 115 -6.57 -5.63 -10.09
C SER A 115 -5.10 -6.05 -10.18
N GLN A 116 -4.17 -5.15 -9.84
CA GLN A 116 -2.74 -5.44 -9.90
C GLN A 116 -2.32 -6.53 -8.90
N LEU A 117 -2.91 -6.54 -7.70
CA LEU A 117 -2.66 -7.58 -6.69
C LEU A 117 -3.19 -8.95 -7.14
N ASP A 118 -4.37 -8.99 -7.76
CA ASP A 118 -4.96 -10.20 -8.33
C ASP A 118 -4.09 -10.72 -9.49
N ASP A 119 -3.68 -9.85 -10.41
CA ASP A 119 -2.79 -10.17 -11.53
C ASP A 119 -1.46 -10.77 -11.03
N TRP A 120 -0.90 -10.22 -9.95
CA TRP A 120 0.31 -10.76 -9.34
C TRP A 120 0.08 -12.11 -8.68
N GLN A 121 -1.05 -12.31 -8.00
CA GLN A 121 -1.37 -13.60 -7.42
C GLN A 121 -1.47 -14.67 -8.51
N GLU A 122 -2.10 -14.37 -9.64
CA GLU A 122 -2.20 -15.31 -10.75
C GLU A 122 -0.84 -15.59 -11.38
N LYS A 123 -0.09 -14.53 -11.73
CA LYS A 123 1.21 -14.65 -12.40
C LYS A 123 2.27 -15.34 -11.53
N PHE A 124 2.23 -15.12 -10.23
CA PHE A 124 3.22 -15.63 -9.28
C PHE A 124 2.62 -16.60 -8.26
N ALA A 125 1.59 -17.38 -8.63
CA ALA A 125 0.82 -18.23 -7.72
C ALA A 125 1.64 -19.21 -6.85
N ARG A 126 2.82 -19.63 -7.32
CA ARG A 126 3.75 -20.47 -6.54
C ARG A 126 4.49 -19.72 -5.44
N LYS A 127 4.67 -18.41 -5.60
CA LYS A 127 5.46 -17.53 -4.73
C LYS A 127 4.61 -16.56 -3.92
N PHE A 128 3.45 -16.13 -4.43
CA PHE A 128 2.62 -15.10 -3.81
C PHE A 128 1.20 -15.58 -3.59
N LYS A 129 0.73 -15.48 -2.34
CA LYS A 129 -0.65 -15.76 -1.93
C LYS A 129 -1.26 -14.51 -1.32
N MET A 130 -2.40 -14.08 -1.83
CA MET A 130 -3.13 -12.91 -1.36
C MET A 130 -4.38 -13.35 -0.58
N VAL A 131 -4.58 -12.78 0.61
CA VAL A 131 -5.80 -12.96 1.40
C VAL A 131 -6.35 -11.58 1.72
N TYR A 132 -7.51 -11.26 1.16
CA TYR A 132 -8.25 -10.05 1.50
C TYR A 132 -9.08 -10.28 2.76
N VAL A 133 -9.03 -9.33 3.69
CA VAL A 133 -9.82 -9.34 4.92
C VAL A 133 -10.74 -8.13 4.90
N ILE A 134 -12.05 -8.37 4.88
CA ILE A 134 -13.07 -7.30 4.86
C ILE A 134 -13.69 -7.15 6.24
N GLY A 135 -13.82 -5.90 6.70
CA GLY A 135 -14.41 -5.58 7.99
C GLY A 135 -15.90 -5.99 8.07
N SER A 136 -16.33 -6.44 9.26
CA SER A 136 -17.71 -6.91 9.51
C SER A 136 -18.76 -5.80 9.63
N ARG A 137 -18.35 -4.52 9.69
CA ARG A 137 -19.24 -3.35 9.75
C ARG A 137 -19.92 -3.00 8.41
N TYR A 138 -20.05 -3.98 7.51
CA TYR A 138 -20.67 -3.81 6.19
C TYR A 138 -22.22 -3.84 6.23
N ASN A 139 -22.83 -4.18 7.38
CA ASN A 139 -24.28 -4.34 7.53
C ASN A 139 -24.99 -3.22 8.33
N GLU A 140 -24.46 -1.99 8.34
CA GLU A 140 -25.18 -0.81 8.86
C GLU A 140 -25.48 0.18 7.73
#